data_AF-A0A1I6IQZ8-F1
#
_entry.id   AF-A0A1I6IQZ8-F1
#
_cell.length_a   1.000
_cell.length_b   1.000
_cell.length_c   1.000
_cell.angle_alpha   90.00
_cell.angle_beta   90.00
_cell.angle_gamma   90.00
#
_symmetry.space_group_name_H-M   'P 1'
#
loop_
_entity.id
_entity.type
_entity.pdbx_description
1 polymer ?
#
loop_
_entity_poly.entity_id
_entity_poly.type
_entity_poly.pdbx_seq_one_letter_code
_entity_poly.pdbx_strand_id
1 'polypeptide(L)'
;MTLTVEPPESPDITNRGLPRALEPADSLEGTSDLRREELEGILRDGAWSEAFNEWAEYTDLDEAEYERIRDAGLFHELDFYWDPLEARLRFEVPTLPSALAEQTDLASKANAELTDLGHIVVERLEDGYVDWGEEGDSGDTWSEETFEEETFEEETFEEETFEEETFESD
;
A
#
# COMPACT_ATOMS: atom_id res chain seq x y z
N MET A 1 13.50 14.19 -15.56
CA MET A 1 13.17 15.63 -15.45
C MET A 1 12.03 15.74 -14.45
N THR A 2 11.78 16.89 -13.81
CA THR A 2 10.63 17.01 -12.89
C THR A 2 9.40 17.51 -13.63
N LEU A 3 8.32 16.74 -13.62
CA LEU A 3 7.04 17.06 -14.23
C LEU A 3 6.13 17.77 -13.22
N THR A 4 5.79 19.05 -13.47
CA THR A 4 4.92 19.83 -12.57
C THR A 4 3.46 19.76 -13.04
N VAL A 5 2.82 18.61 -12.85
CA VAL A 5 1.41 18.38 -13.26
C VAL A 5 0.58 17.85 -12.10
N GLU A 6 -0.73 18.13 -12.12
CA GLU A 6 -1.65 17.52 -11.15
C GLU A 6 -1.80 16.01 -11.42
N PRO A 7 -1.86 15.18 -10.36
CA PRO A 7 -2.08 13.75 -10.52
C PRO A 7 -3.41 13.48 -11.23
N PRO A 8 -3.46 12.56 -12.19
CA PRO A 8 -4.70 12.16 -12.84
C PRO A 8 -5.61 11.40 -11.86
N GLU A 9 -6.87 11.21 -12.25
CA GLU A 9 -7.79 10.39 -11.46
C GLU A 9 -7.26 8.97 -11.27
N SER A 10 -7.45 8.41 -10.08
CA SER A 10 -7.06 7.03 -9.77
C SER A 10 -7.70 6.04 -10.75
N PRO A 11 -7.02 4.92 -11.08
CA PRO A 11 -7.56 3.92 -11.98
C PRO A 11 -8.80 3.24 -11.39
N ASP A 12 -9.78 2.94 -12.25
CA ASP A 12 -10.95 2.14 -11.88
C ASP A 12 -10.61 0.65 -12.09
N ILE A 13 -10.20 0.01 -11.00
CA ILE A 13 -9.78 -1.39 -10.99
C ILE A 13 -10.94 -2.33 -10.65
N THR A 14 -11.94 -1.87 -9.89
CA THR A 14 -13.05 -2.72 -9.45
C THR A 14 -13.93 -3.18 -10.61
N ASN A 15 -14.14 -2.36 -11.66
CA ASN A 15 -14.90 -2.78 -12.86
C ASN A 15 -14.08 -3.56 -13.89
N ARG A 16 -12.83 -3.92 -13.61
CA ARG A 16 -11.97 -4.64 -14.57
C ARG A 16 -12.27 -6.15 -14.58
N GLY A 17 -12.11 -6.77 -15.74
CA GLY A 17 -12.18 -8.23 -15.89
C GLY A 17 -11.01 -8.96 -15.23
N LEU A 18 -10.94 -10.28 -15.39
CA LEU A 18 -9.77 -11.06 -14.96
C LEU A 18 -8.51 -10.52 -15.67
N PRO A 19 -7.40 -10.32 -14.94
CA PRO A 19 -6.15 -9.87 -15.55
C PRO A 19 -5.62 -10.95 -16.49
N ARG A 20 -4.86 -10.55 -17.53
CA ARG A 20 -4.45 -11.48 -18.60
C ARG A 20 -3.55 -12.59 -18.09
N ALA A 21 -2.79 -12.30 -17.04
CA ALA A 21 -1.95 -13.28 -16.34
C ALA A 21 -2.76 -14.44 -15.73
N LEU A 22 -4.03 -14.20 -15.39
CA LEU A 22 -4.91 -15.16 -14.70
C LEU A 22 -6.04 -15.70 -15.59
N GLU A 23 -6.13 -15.28 -16.86
CA GLU A 23 -7.11 -15.77 -17.85
C GLU A 23 -7.16 -17.31 -18.05
N PRO A 24 -6.08 -18.11 -17.93
CA PRO A 24 -6.19 -19.58 -17.96
C PRO A 24 -6.77 -20.13 -16.64
N ALA A 25 -8.01 -19.73 -16.32
CA ALA A 25 -8.67 -19.84 -15.03
C ALA A 25 -9.42 -21.17 -14.78
N ASP A 26 -9.00 -22.29 -15.37
CA ASP A 26 -9.54 -23.61 -14.96
C ASP A 26 -9.10 -23.99 -13.53
N SER A 27 -8.34 -23.12 -12.85
CA SER A 27 -7.74 -23.33 -11.52
C SER A 27 -8.16 -22.30 -10.46
N LEU A 28 -9.08 -21.36 -10.75
CA LEU A 28 -9.53 -20.32 -9.80
C LEU A 28 -10.81 -20.69 -9.04
N GLU A 29 -11.08 -21.98 -8.80
CA GLU A 29 -12.11 -22.41 -7.85
C GLU A 29 -11.65 -22.06 -6.41
N GLY A 30 -11.92 -20.83 -5.97
CA GLY A 30 -11.75 -20.40 -4.57
C GLY A 30 -10.70 -19.30 -4.33
N THR A 31 -10.03 -18.80 -5.36
CA THR A 31 -8.95 -17.79 -5.30
C THR A 31 -9.28 -16.51 -6.09
N SER A 32 -10.56 -16.18 -6.26
CA SER A 32 -11.00 -15.00 -7.02
C SER A 32 -10.86 -13.65 -6.29
N ASP A 33 -10.29 -13.67 -5.08
CA ASP A 33 -10.21 -12.51 -4.21
C ASP A 33 -8.99 -11.64 -4.58
N LEU A 34 -9.12 -10.90 -5.68
CA LEU A 34 -8.09 -9.98 -6.21
C LEU A 34 -7.95 -8.69 -5.37
N ARG A 35 -8.71 -8.57 -4.28
CA ARG A 35 -8.72 -7.42 -3.35
C ARG A 35 -8.92 -6.05 -4.01
N ARG A 36 -9.53 -6.02 -5.20
CA ARG A 36 -9.64 -4.79 -6.01
C ARG A 36 -10.48 -3.69 -5.35
N GLU A 37 -11.54 -4.04 -4.65
CA GLU A 37 -12.36 -3.07 -3.91
C GLU A 37 -11.55 -2.35 -2.81
N GLU A 38 -10.74 -3.09 -2.06
CA GLU A 38 -9.89 -2.50 -1.02
C GLU A 38 -8.75 -1.67 -1.63
N LEU A 39 -8.09 -2.21 -2.65
CA LEU A 39 -7.03 -1.50 -3.37
C LEU A 39 -7.51 -0.19 -3.99
N GLU A 40 -8.72 -0.17 -4.57
CA GLU A 40 -9.28 1.06 -5.14
C GLU A 40 -9.54 2.10 -4.05
N GLY A 41 -10.03 1.66 -2.89
CA GLY A 41 -10.22 2.53 -1.73
C GLY A 41 -8.91 3.21 -1.30
N ILE A 42 -7.84 2.43 -1.18
CA ILE A 42 -6.50 2.92 -0.79
C ILE A 42 -5.93 3.87 -1.85
N LEU A 43 -6.02 3.50 -3.13
CA LEU A 43 -5.56 4.34 -4.23
C LEU A 43 -6.26 5.70 -4.23
N ARG A 44 -7.58 5.71 -3.96
CA ARG A 44 -8.38 6.93 -3.88
C ARG A 44 -8.08 7.77 -2.62
N ASP A 45 -7.68 7.14 -1.51
CA ASP A 45 -7.41 7.82 -0.24
C ASP A 45 -6.15 8.69 -0.28
N GLY A 46 -5.12 8.24 -1.01
CA GLY A 46 -3.89 9.04 -1.17
C GLY A 46 -2.74 8.32 -1.85
N ALA A 47 -2.69 6.98 -1.77
CA ALA A 47 -1.57 6.19 -2.28
C ALA A 47 -1.25 6.49 -3.76
N TRP A 48 -2.28 6.66 -4.60
CA TRP A 48 -2.10 7.02 -6.00
C TRP A 48 -1.44 8.39 -6.17
N SER A 49 -1.90 9.39 -5.42
CA SER A 49 -1.39 10.76 -5.53
C SER A 49 0.06 10.81 -5.05
N GLU A 50 0.40 10.14 -3.95
CA GLU A 50 1.78 10.11 -3.43
C GLU A 50 2.73 9.41 -4.41
N ALA A 51 2.36 8.21 -4.88
CA ALA A 51 3.15 7.47 -5.87
C ALA A 51 3.34 8.26 -7.17
N PHE A 52 2.28 8.94 -7.65
CA PHE A 52 2.37 9.76 -8.85
C PHE A 52 3.28 10.96 -8.66
N ASN A 53 3.23 11.63 -7.50
CA ASN A 53 4.11 12.77 -7.24
C ASN A 53 5.58 12.34 -7.23
N GLU A 54 5.90 11.20 -6.61
CA GLU A 54 7.25 10.64 -6.62
C GLU A 54 7.71 10.29 -8.03
N TRP A 55 6.88 9.58 -8.80
CA TRP A 55 7.17 9.28 -10.20
C TRP A 55 7.39 10.55 -11.03
N ALA A 56 6.59 11.59 -10.81
CA ALA A 56 6.70 12.86 -11.53
C ALA A 56 8.03 13.59 -11.26
N GLU A 57 8.73 13.30 -10.15
CA GLU A 57 10.06 13.86 -9.89
C GLU A 57 11.16 13.22 -10.75
N TYR A 58 10.98 11.94 -11.11
CA TYR A 58 12.02 11.12 -11.76
C TYR A 58 11.68 10.73 -13.19
N THR A 59 10.45 10.95 -13.64
CA THR A 59 9.99 10.63 -15.01
C THR A 59 10.91 11.23 -16.07
N ASP A 60 11.12 10.46 -17.14
CA ASP A 60 11.81 10.96 -18.32
C ASP A 60 10.85 11.73 -19.24
N LEU A 61 9.53 11.65 -19.03
CA LEU A 61 8.53 12.30 -19.88
C LEU A 61 8.60 13.83 -19.82
N ASP A 62 8.51 14.44 -21.00
CA ASP A 62 8.22 15.86 -21.14
C ASP A 62 6.70 16.13 -21.00
N GLU A 63 6.33 17.36 -20.65
CA GLU A 63 4.92 17.77 -20.48
C GLU A 63 4.04 17.41 -21.69
N ALA A 64 4.54 17.61 -22.91
CA ALA A 64 3.80 17.31 -24.13
C ALA A 64 3.58 15.80 -24.36
N GLU A 65 4.51 14.95 -23.89
CA GLU A 65 4.38 13.49 -23.96
C GLU A 65 3.41 13.00 -22.89
N TYR A 66 3.53 13.53 -21.67
CA TYR A 66 2.60 13.29 -20.59
C TYR A 66 1.16 13.63 -20.99
N GLU A 67 0.91 14.81 -21.57
CA GLU A 67 -0.44 15.22 -21.97
C GLU A 67 -1.05 14.25 -22.98
N ARG A 68 -0.25 13.71 -23.92
CA ARG A 68 -0.72 12.71 -24.87
C ARG A 68 -1.08 11.38 -24.21
N ILE A 69 -0.26 10.93 -23.27
CA ILE A 69 -0.49 9.68 -22.52
C ILE A 69 -1.73 9.83 -21.63
N ARG A 70 -1.88 11.00 -21.01
CA ARG A 70 -3.05 11.36 -20.20
C ARG A 70 -4.33 11.44 -21.03
N ASP A 71 -4.30 12.12 -22.18
CA ASP A 71 -5.46 12.24 -23.09
C ASP A 71 -5.90 10.87 -23.64
N ALA A 72 -4.94 9.97 -23.84
CA ALA A 72 -5.21 8.58 -24.19
C ALA A 72 -5.83 7.75 -23.04
N GLY A 73 -5.90 8.29 -21.82
CA GLY A 73 -6.50 7.61 -20.67
C GLY A 73 -5.65 6.50 -20.05
N LEU A 74 -4.37 6.40 -20.43
CA LEU A 74 -3.52 5.25 -20.08
C LEU A 74 -3.28 5.09 -18.57
N PHE A 75 -3.20 6.20 -17.84
CA PHE A 75 -3.07 6.17 -16.38
C PHE A 75 -4.29 5.53 -15.70
N HIS A 76 -5.49 5.77 -16.24
CA HIS A 76 -6.73 5.20 -15.72
C HIS A 76 -6.93 3.74 -16.18
N GLU A 77 -6.17 3.31 -17.19
CA GLU A 77 -6.17 1.93 -17.68
C GLU A 77 -5.20 0.99 -16.99
N LEU A 78 -4.34 1.49 -16.09
CA LEU A 78 -3.52 0.64 -15.24
C LEU A 78 -4.42 -0.24 -14.36
N ASP A 79 -4.12 -1.54 -14.35
CA ASP A 79 -4.80 -2.52 -13.50
C ASP A 79 -3.88 -2.95 -12.37
N PHE A 80 -4.39 -2.94 -11.14
CA PHE A 80 -3.70 -3.41 -9.95
C PHE A 80 -4.53 -4.53 -9.32
N TYR A 81 -3.88 -5.59 -8.87
CA TYR A 81 -4.54 -6.72 -8.26
C TYR A 81 -3.62 -7.47 -7.29
N TRP A 82 -4.24 -8.08 -6.29
CA TRP A 82 -3.59 -9.09 -5.47
C TRP A 82 -3.49 -10.41 -6.24
N ASP A 83 -2.29 -10.97 -6.35
CA ASP A 83 -2.08 -12.30 -6.88
C ASP A 83 -2.05 -13.32 -5.71
N PRO A 84 -3.09 -14.15 -5.54
CA PRO A 84 -3.15 -15.11 -4.45
C PRO A 84 -2.26 -16.34 -4.66
N LEU A 85 -1.71 -16.55 -5.86
CA LEU A 85 -0.79 -17.67 -6.14
C LEU A 85 0.63 -17.32 -5.69
N GLU A 86 1.01 -16.07 -5.91
CA GLU A 86 2.31 -15.52 -5.56
C GLU A 86 2.29 -14.75 -4.23
N ALA A 87 1.11 -14.56 -3.64
CA ALA A 87 0.86 -13.80 -2.42
C ALA A 87 1.53 -12.42 -2.44
N ARG A 88 1.31 -11.67 -3.54
CA ARG A 88 1.90 -10.33 -3.74
C ARG A 88 1.04 -9.44 -4.61
N LEU A 89 1.28 -8.14 -4.54
CA LEU A 89 0.66 -7.18 -5.45
C LEU A 89 1.30 -7.26 -6.84
N ARG A 90 0.44 -7.20 -7.86
CA ARG A 90 0.81 -7.21 -9.27
C ARG A 90 0.06 -6.09 -9.99
N PHE A 91 0.60 -5.68 -11.12
CA PHE A 91 -0.03 -4.71 -12.00
C PHE A 91 0.05 -5.15 -13.47
N GLU A 92 -0.87 -4.65 -14.28
CA GLU A 92 -0.88 -4.81 -15.74
C GLU A 92 -0.86 -3.45 -16.41
N VAL A 93 0.10 -3.25 -17.31
CA VAL A 93 0.21 -2.04 -18.12
C VAL A 93 -0.76 -2.16 -19.31
N PRO A 94 -1.57 -1.13 -19.58
CA PRO A 94 -2.52 -1.16 -20.68
C PRO A 94 -1.83 -1.22 -22.03
N THR A 95 -2.51 -1.82 -23.01
CA THR A 95 -2.05 -1.82 -24.38
C THR A 95 -2.22 -0.44 -25.01
N LEU A 96 -1.13 0.11 -25.56
CA LEU A 96 -1.15 1.44 -26.17
C LEU A 96 -2.12 1.50 -27.37
N PRO A 97 -2.91 2.57 -27.51
CA PRO A 97 -3.74 2.78 -28.69
C PRO A 97 -2.87 2.95 -29.94
N SER A 98 -3.39 2.56 -31.11
CA SER A 98 -2.63 2.56 -32.36
C SER A 98 -1.96 3.90 -32.67
N ALA A 99 -2.64 5.02 -32.40
CA ALA A 99 -2.10 6.36 -32.63
C ALA A 99 -0.81 6.68 -31.83
N LEU A 100 -0.66 6.10 -30.63
CA LEU A 100 0.57 6.20 -29.84
C LEU A 100 1.58 5.12 -30.26
N ALA A 101 1.10 3.89 -30.50
CA ALA A 101 1.94 2.77 -30.90
C ALA A 101 2.69 3.00 -32.24
N GLU A 102 2.14 3.80 -33.14
CA GLU A 102 2.80 4.21 -34.39
C GLU A 102 4.02 5.13 -34.15
N GLN A 103 4.06 5.83 -33.03
CA GLN A 103 5.21 6.65 -32.62
C GLN A 103 6.12 5.81 -31.72
N THR A 104 7.05 5.07 -32.33
CA THR A 104 7.88 4.06 -31.65
C THR A 104 8.63 4.57 -30.42
N ASP A 105 9.17 5.78 -30.47
CA ASP A 105 9.89 6.40 -29.36
C ASP A 105 8.94 6.70 -28.19
N LEU A 106 7.83 7.39 -28.48
CA LEU A 106 6.81 7.71 -27.48
C LEU A 106 6.17 6.43 -26.91
N ALA A 107 5.92 5.42 -27.73
CA ALA A 107 5.36 4.15 -27.30
C ALA A 107 6.30 3.42 -26.33
N SER A 108 7.59 3.38 -26.66
CA SER A 108 8.60 2.75 -25.81
C SER A 108 8.74 3.49 -24.49
N LYS A 109 8.77 4.82 -24.53
CA LYS A 109 8.84 5.70 -23.36
C LYS A 109 7.59 5.55 -22.49
N ALA A 110 6.39 5.70 -23.07
CA ALA A 110 5.13 5.51 -22.35
C ALA A 110 5.06 4.14 -21.66
N ASN A 111 5.48 3.06 -22.31
CA ASN A 111 5.49 1.74 -21.70
C ASN A 111 6.46 1.65 -20.53
N ALA A 112 7.68 2.18 -20.68
CA ALA A 112 8.68 2.21 -19.61
C ALA A 112 8.16 3.01 -18.40
N GLU A 113 7.61 4.19 -18.66
CA GLU A 113 7.18 5.12 -17.62
C GLU A 113 5.89 4.67 -16.90
N LEU A 114 4.94 4.06 -17.62
CA LEU A 114 3.77 3.42 -16.99
C LEU A 114 4.16 2.19 -16.17
N THR A 115 5.20 1.46 -16.59
CA THR A 115 5.73 0.33 -15.80
C THR A 115 6.40 0.84 -14.53
N ASP A 116 7.18 1.92 -14.63
CA ASP A 116 7.85 2.55 -13.49
C ASP A 116 6.85 3.10 -12.47
N LEU A 117 5.82 3.82 -12.93
CA LEU A 117 4.70 4.25 -12.08
C LEU A 117 4.00 3.06 -11.40
N GLY A 118 3.77 1.97 -12.14
CA GLY A 118 3.19 0.74 -11.60
C GLY A 118 4.03 0.14 -10.47
N HIS A 119 5.35 0.14 -10.61
CA HIS A 119 6.27 -0.29 -9.55
C HIS A 119 6.19 0.60 -8.32
N ILE A 120 6.26 1.92 -8.51
CA ILE A 120 6.19 2.88 -7.41
C ILE A 120 4.86 2.73 -6.65
N VAL A 121 3.73 2.57 -7.35
CA VAL A 121 2.43 2.34 -6.72
C VAL A 121 2.42 1.04 -5.91
N VAL A 122 2.96 -0.05 -6.44
CA VAL A 122 3.05 -1.32 -5.70
C VAL A 122 3.93 -1.18 -4.47
N GLU A 123 5.12 -0.58 -4.60
CA GLU A 123 6.02 -0.34 -3.48
C GLU A 123 5.34 0.50 -2.39
N ARG A 124 4.58 1.54 -2.77
CA ARG A 124 3.82 2.36 -1.82
C ARG A 124 2.70 1.60 -1.14
N LEU A 125 1.99 0.73 -1.86
CA LEU A 125 0.94 -0.10 -1.29
C LEU A 125 1.53 -1.10 -0.29
N GLU A 126 2.65 -1.76 -0.62
CA GLU A 126 3.30 -2.74 0.25
C GLU A 126 3.98 -2.09 1.47
N ASP A 127 4.55 -0.88 1.34
CA ASP A 127 5.22 -0.17 2.45
C ASP A 127 4.22 0.46 3.44
N GLY A 128 3.13 1.04 2.94
CA GLY A 128 2.30 1.94 3.75
C GLY A 128 0.87 1.49 4.02
N TYR A 129 0.32 0.57 3.22
CA TYR A 129 -1.14 0.35 3.19
C TYR A 129 -1.58 -1.12 3.24
N VAL A 130 -0.75 -2.06 2.79
CA VAL A 130 -1.11 -3.47 2.58
C VAL A 130 -0.02 -4.38 3.14
N ASP A 131 -0.32 -5.04 4.27
CA ASP A 131 0.50 -6.12 4.86
C ASP A 131 -0.19 -7.48 4.62
N TRP A 132 -0.38 -7.85 3.35
CA TRP A 132 -1.03 -9.13 2.99
C TRP A 132 -0.02 -10.21 2.57
N GLY A 133 1.24 -9.83 2.34
CA GLY A 133 2.27 -10.66 1.70
C GLY A 133 3.28 -11.33 2.60
N GLU A 134 3.27 -11.10 3.92
CA GLU A 134 4.22 -11.74 4.83
C GLU A 134 3.53 -12.34 6.06
N GLU A 135 3.20 -13.64 6.00
CA GLU A 135 3.16 -14.43 7.23
C GLU A 135 4.61 -14.71 7.68
N GLY A 136 5.24 -13.71 8.31
CA GLY A 136 6.44 -13.90 9.11
C GLY A 136 7.58 -12.92 8.86
N ASP A 137 7.86 -12.13 9.90
CA ASP A 137 9.09 -11.35 10.13
C ASP A 137 9.06 -9.86 9.71
N SER A 138 8.05 -9.11 10.18
CA SER A 138 8.36 -7.82 10.81
C SER A 138 9.05 -8.08 12.16
N GLY A 139 10.23 -8.69 12.08
CA GLY A 139 11.23 -8.76 13.13
C GLY A 139 11.95 -7.42 13.30
N ASP A 140 11.23 -6.31 13.25
CA ASP A 140 11.75 -5.00 13.65
C ASP A 140 11.31 -4.69 15.07
N THR A 141 12.08 -5.25 15.99
CA THR A 141 12.60 -4.56 17.18
C THR A 141 11.95 -3.22 17.54
N TRP A 142 10.77 -3.27 18.14
CA TRP A 142 10.48 -2.41 19.29
C TRP A 142 10.69 -3.24 20.54
N SER A 143 11.96 -3.37 20.90
CA SER A 143 12.35 -3.52 22.30
C SER A 143 12.01 -2.22 23.01
N GLU A 144 10.73 -1.96 23.26
CA GLU A 144 10.38 -1.24 24.48
C GLU A 144 10.53 -2.25 25.61
N GLU A 145 11.80 -2.45 25.99
CA GLU A 145 12.14 -2.58 27.39
C GLU A 145 11.41 -1.42 28.08
N THR A 146 10.21 -1.69 28.58
CA THR A 146 9.56 -0.84 29.57
C THR A 146 10.46 -0.94 30.78
N PHE A 147 11.42 -0.03 30.75
CA PHE A 147 12.19 0.54 31.81
C PHE A 147 11.60 0.15 33.17
N GLU A 148 12.42 -0.56 33.94
CA GLU A 148 12.26 -0.72 35.38
C GLU A 148 11.91 0.63 36.00
N GLU A 149 10.62 0.86 36.30
CA GLU A 149 10.24 1.75 37.38
C GLU A 149 9.73 0.84 38.49
N GLU A 150 10.69 0.34 39.27
CA GLU A 150 10.44 -0.18 40.61
C GLU A 150 9.69 0.92 41.37
N THR A 151 8.37 0.77 41.47
CA THR A 151 7.50 1.61 42.28
C THR A 151 7.88 1.44 43.74
N PHE A 152 8.90 2.19 44.15
CA PHE A 152 9.10 2.59 45.52
C PHE A 152 8.17 3.77 45.76
N GLU A 153 7.03 3.56 46.43
CA GLU A 153 6.60 4.43 47.53
C GLU A 153 5.32 3.95 48.22
N GLU A 154 5.39 4.08 49.54
CA GLU A 154 4.29 4.22 50.50
C GLU A 154 3.62 2.95 51.05
N GLU A 155 4.37 2.33 51.97
CA GLU A 155 3.83 1.57 53.11
C GLU A 155 2.75 2.41 53.81
N THR A 156 1.50 1.99 53.64
CA THR A 156 0.33 2.59 54.28
C THR A 156 0.43 2.46 55.80
N PHE A 157 0.56 3.63 56.42
CA PHE A 157 0.54 3.87 57.86
C PHE A 157 -0.80 3.47 58.52
N GLU A 158 -0.66 2.73 59.62
CA GLU A 158 -1.51 2.57 60.82
C GLU A 158 -3.03 2.82 60.76
N GLU A 159 -3.80 1.78 61.11
CA GLU A 159 -4.90 1.89 62.08
C GLU A 159 -5.21 0.50 62.68
N GLU A 160 -4.60 0.12 63.81
CA GLU A 160 -5.19 -0.88 64.70
C GLU A 160 -5.43 -0.23 66.06
N THR A 161 -6.63 0.32 66.19
CA THR A 161 -7.23 0.82 67.41
C THR A 161 -7.42 -0.33 68.41
N PHE A 162 -6.76 -0.20 69.57
CA PHE A 162 -7.38 -0.23 70.90
C PHE A 162 -8.32 -1.42 71.23
N GLU A 163 -7.91 -2.32 72.13
CA GLU A 163 -8.60 -2.45 73.44
C GLU A 163 -7.76 -3.22 74.47
N GLU A 164 -7.68 -2.58 75.63
CA GLU A 164 -7.14 -3.01 76.90
C GLU A 164 -8.05 -4.08 77.51
N GLU A 165 -7.56 -5.31 77.75
CA GLU A 165 -8.22 -6.21 78.70
C GLU A 165 -7.25 -6.63 79.82
N THR A 166 -7.55 -6.04 80.96
CA THR A 166 -7.22 -6.30 82.36
C THR A 166 -6.92 -7.75 82.80
N PHE A 167 -6.20 -7.83 83.93
CA PHE A 167 -6.37 -8.79 85.05
C PHE A 167 -5.42 -10.02 85.05
N GLU A 168 -4.34 -10.05 85.84
CA GLU A 168 -4.19 -10.39 87.28
C GLU A 168 -4.17 -11.91 87.61
N SER A 169 -3.10 -12.31 88.32
CA SER A 169 -2.88 -13.49 89.21
C SER A 169 -2.74 -14.91 88.66
N ASP A 170 -1.56 -15.53 88.91
CA ASP A 170 -1.32 -16.39 90.09
C ASP A 170 0.18 -16.35 90.49
#